data_AF-A0A7S0HQR9-F1
#
_entry.id   AF-A0A7S0HQR9-F1
#
_cell.length_a   1.000
_cell.length_b   1.000
_cell.length_c   1.000
_cell.angle_alpha   90.00
_cell.angle_beta   90.00
_cell.angle_gamma   90.00
#
_symmetry.space_group_name_H-M   'P 1'
#
loop_
_entity.id
_entity.type
_entity.pdbx_description
1 polymer ?
#
loop_
_entity_poly.entity_id
_entity_poly.type
_entity_poly.pdbx_seq_one_letter_code
_entity_poly.pdbx_strand_id
1 'polypeptide(L)'
;MRSRSSRRGVARKMDPQACYDLLQERAKVSNTIAPPVPPPAAGPLEGMSLAMLGQRLLHWQSERVGAYQRFEEGFVRFLQVAEAEGYEALVASTTAAFASISEAVNVICAEMSRQQGAAAALGAQVRLLQDAEREKLTLTAQLQIVRHGRAVDAHRAQAADEAGTELPDRERRTAALRAEEASELTEKLAATVESINDTLDEIRSELADLAEEEQGGSETR
;
A
#
# COMPACT_ATOMS: atom_id res chain seq x y z
N MET A 1 3.03 59.20 36.25
CA MET A 1 3.92 58.07 35.88
C MET A 1 3.13 56.78 36.02
N ARG A 2 2.81 56.10 34.91
CA ARG A 2 2.07 54.84 34.89
C ARG A 2 3.07 53.69 34.84
N SER A 3 3.11 52.85 35.89
CA SER A 3 3.93 51.64 35.92
C SER A 3 3.24 50.52 35.14
N ARG A 4 3.93 49.96 34.14
CA ARG A 4 3.45 48.88 33.29
C ARG A 4 3.54 47.55 34.04
N SER A 5 2.39 46.90 34.22
CA SER A 5 2.26 45.53 34.70
C SER A 5 2.82 44.55 33.65
N SER A 6 3.87 43.82 34.01
CA SER A 6 4.45 42.74 33.22
C SER A 6 3.66 41.46 33.48
N ARG A 7 2.83 41.03 32.51
CA ARG A 7 2.22 39.70 32.51
C ARG A 7 3.25 38.70 31.97
N ARG A 8 3.88 37.93 32.86
CA ARG A 8 4.51 36.64 32.48
C ARG A 8 3.39 35.63 32.25
N GLY A 9 3.29 35.13 31.03
CA GLY A 9 2.46 33.96 30.72
C GLY A 9 3.04 32.74 31.41
N VAL A 10 2.26 32.13 32.31
CA VAL A 10 2.55 30.82 32.87
C VAL A 10 2.18 29.80 31.79
N ALA A 11 3.19 29.17 31.19
CA ALA A 11 2.97 28.01 30.34
C ALA A 11 2.24 26.94 31.17
N ARG A 12 1.00 26.61 30.77
CA ARG A 12 0.27 25.45 31.31
C ARG A 12 1.13 24.22 31.02
N LYS A 13 1.77 23.67 32.06
CA LYS A 13 2.39 22.35 31.99
C LYS A 13 1.28 21.36 31.62
N MET A 14 1.40 20.78 30.42
CA MET A 14 0.55 19.69 29.97
C MET A 14 0.82 18.51 30.91
N ASP A 15 -0.20 17.97 31.55
CA ASP A 15 -0.09 16.85 32.47
C ASP A 15 0.23 15.58 31.65
N PRO A 16 1.43 14.99 31.79
CA PRO A 16 1.82 13.81 31.02
C PRO A 16 0.90 12.61 31.28
N GLN A 17 0.30 12.53 32.48
CA GLN A 17 -0.62 11.45 32.82
C GLN A 17 -1.95 11.60 32.07
N ALA A 18 -2.48 12.82 31.98
CA ALA A 18 -3.69 13.08 31.21
C ALA A 18 -3.49 12.83 29.70
N CYS A 19 -2.28 13.08 29.17
CA CYS A 19 -1.92 12.71 27.80
C CYS A 19 -1.85 11.19 27.62
N TYR A 20 -1.26 10.47 28.57
CA TYR A 20 -1.18 9.01 28.54
C TYR A 20 -2.58 8.36 28.59
N ASP A 21 -3.46 8.87 29.45
CA ASP A 21 -4.82 8.37 29.59
C ASP A 21 -5.67 8.64 28.32
N LEU A 22 -5.46 9.80 27.66
CA LEU A 22 -6.06 10.10 26.35
C LEU A 22 -5.56 9.19 25.22
N LEU A 23 -4.28 8.80 25.27
CA LEU A 23 -3.70 7.85 24.31
C LEU A 23 -4.26 6.45 24.53
N GLN A 24 -4.43 6.03 25.79
CA GLN A 24 -5.08 4.75 26.11
C GLN A 24 -6.56 4.74 25.74
N GLU A 25 -7.30 5.82 26.00
CA GLU A 25 -8.71 5.97 25.57
C GLU A 25 -8.85 5.90 24.05
N ARG A 26 -7.91 6.49 23.30
CA ARG A 26 -7.89 6.39 21.82
C ARG A 26 -7.49 5.01 21.32
N ALA A 27 -6.61 4.30 22.02
CA ALA A 27 -6.24 2.92 21.70
C ALA A 27 -7.40 1.93 21.93
N LYS A 28 -8.33 2.25 22.85
CA LYS A 28 -9.59 1.49 23.04
C LYS A 28 -10.59 1.68 21.90
N VAL A 29 -10.45 2.74 21.09
CA VAL A 29 -11.30 2.97 19.90
C VAL A 29 -10.80 2.08 18.76
N SER A 30 -11.22 0.82 18.84
CA SER A 30 -11.26 -0.20 17.79
C SER A 30 -9.91 -0.66 17.23
N ASN A 31 -9.24 -1.51 18.01
CA ASN A 31 -8.18 -2.41 17.53
C ASN A 31 -8.73 -3.63 16.74
N THR A 32 -9.98 -3.56 16.26
CA THR A 32 -10.54 -4.57 15.36
C THR A 32 -10.48 -4.03 13.94
N ILE A 33 -9.30 -4.12 13.32
CA ILE A 33 -9.23 -4.08 11.86
C ILE A 33 -9.81 -5.42 11.41
N ALA A 34 -11.12 -5.45 11.18
CA ALA A 34 -11.76 -6.63 10.60
C ALA A 34 -11.05 -6.92 9.26
N PRO A 35 -10.61 -8.17 9.02
CA PRO A 35 -10.02 -8.52 7.74
C PRO A 35 -11.01 -8.15 6.63
N PRO A 36 -10.55 -7.62 5.48
CA PRO A 36 -11.43 -7.45 4.34
C PRO A 36 -12.05 -8.81 4.06
N VAL A 37 -13.38 -8.87 4.11
CA VAL A 37 -14.12 -10.04 3.65
C VAL A 37 -13.69 -10.25 2.20
N PRO A 38 -13.15 -11.43 1.83
CA PRO A 38 -12.78 -11.69 0.45
C PRO A 38 -14.03 -11.46 -0.40
N PRO A 39 -14.00 -10.56 -1.38
CA PRO A 39 -15.08 -10.41 -2.35
C PRO A 39 -15.55 -11.78 -2.85
N PRO A 40 -16.88 -11.95 -3.03
CA PRO A 40 -17.46 -13.23 -3.40
C PRO A 40 -16.77 -13.77 -4.67
N ALA A 41 -16.55 -15.10 -4.68
CA ALA A 41 -15.98 -15.81 -5.81
C ALA A 41 -16.62 -15.28 -7.11
N ALA A 42 -15.77 -14.83 -8.03
CA ALA A 42 -16.22 -14.20 -9.25
C ALA A 42 -17.29 -15.10 -9.91
N GLY A 43 -18.53 -14.61 -9.98
CA GLY A 43 -19.59 -15.29 -10.73
C GLY A 43 -19.10 -15.64 -12.14
N PRO A 44 -19.73 -16.63 -12.82
CA PRO A 44 -19.18 -17.25 -14.02
C PRO A 44 -18.70 -16.21 -15.05
N LEU A 45 -17.41 -16.22 -15.35
CA LEU A 45 -16.78 -15.31 -16.33
C LEU A 45 -16.96 -15.79 -17.78
N GLU A 46 -17.26 -17.08 -17.94
CA GLU A 46 -17.41 -17.70 -19.25
C GLU A 46 -18.54 -17.03 -20.05
N GLY A 47 -18.21 -16.56 -21.25
CA GLY A 47 -19.15 -15.86 -22.13
C GLY A 47 -19.40 -14.39 -21.78
N MET A 48 -18.67 -13.81 -20.81
CA MET A 48 -18.68 -12.36 -20.61
C MET A 48 -18.02 -11.64 -21.80
N SER A 49 -18.58 -10.47 -22.17
CA SER A 49 -17.93 -9.60 -23.16
C SER A 49 -16.61 -9.06 -22.62
N LEU A 50 -15.74 -8.65 -23.54
CA LEU A 50 -14.44 -8.10 -23.18
C LEU A 50 -14.56 -6.82 -22.34
N ALA A 51 -15.56 -5.98 -22.63
CA ALA A 51 -15.87 -4.81 -21.82
C ALA A 51 -16.23 -5.17 -20.37
N MET A 52 -17.01 -6.23 -20.15
CA MET A 52 -17.34 -6.71 -18.80
C MET A 52 -16.10 -7.25 -18.07
N LEU A 53 -15.25 -8.03 -18.76
CA LEU A 53 -14.00 -8.52 -18.19
C LEU A 53 -13.06 -7.36 -17.82
N GLY A 54 -12.96 -6.34 -18.67
CA GLY A 54 -12.20 -5.12 -18.43
C GLY A 54 -12.70 -4.34 -17.21
N GLN A 55 -14.02 -4.14 -17.08
CA GLN A 55 -14.59 -3.50 -15.89
C GLN A 55 -14.28 -4.27 -14.60
N ARG A 56 -14.36 -5.61 -14.63
CA ARG A 56 -13.99 -6.43 -13.47
C ARG A 56 -12.52 -6.31 -13.14
N LEU A 57 -11.63 -6.31 -14.13
CA LEU A 57 -10.20 -6.11 -13.93
C LEU A 57 -9.93 -4.77 -13.23
N LEU A 58 -10.51 -3.67 -13.72
CA LEU A 58 -10.32 -2.34 -13.14
C LEU A 58 -10.87 -2.25 -11.71
N HIS A 59 -11.99 -2.92 -11.42
CA HIS A 59 -12.51 -3.03 -10.07
C HIS A 59 -11.50 -3.72 -9.13
N TRP A 60 -10.95 -4.88 -9.53
CA TRP A 60 -9.96 -5.58 -8.72
C TRP A 60 -8.66 -4.80 -8.53
N GLN A 61 -8.26 -3.99 -9.51
CA GLN A 61 -7.12 -3.10 -9.36
C GLN A 61 -7.39 -1.96 -8.39
N SER A 62 -8.63 -1.44 -8.34
CA SER A 62 -9.05 -0.52 -7.28
C SER A 62 -8.98 -1.17 -5.89
N GLU A 63 -9.47 -2.40 -5.74
CA GLU A 63 -9.37 -3.16 -4.48
C GLU A 63 -7.91 -3.38 -4.06
N ARG A 64 -7.02 -3.66 -5.03
CA ARG A 64 -5.58 -3.80 -4.78
C ARG A 64 -4.97 -2.52 -4.23
N VAL A 65 -5.29 -1.37 -4.82
CA VAL A 65 -4.84 -0.06 -4.32
C VAL A 65 -5.31 0.15 -2.89
N GLY A 66 -6.57 -0.15 -2.58
CA GLY A 66 -7.12 -0.05 -1.22
C GLY A 66 -6.45 -1.02 -0.22
N ALA A 67 -6.02 -2.20 -0.66
CA ALA A 67 -5.24 -3.13 0.16
C ALA A 67 -3.83 -2.59 0.47
N TYR A 68 -3.13 -2.04 -0.54
CA TYR A 68 -1.82 -1.41 -0.33
C TYR A 68 -1.89 -0.21 0.63
N GLN A 69 -2.89 0.66 0.48
CA GLN A 69 -3.07 1.83 1.35
C GLN A 69 -3.24 1.40 2.81
N ARG A 70 -4.14 0.45 3.07
CA ARG A 70 -4.37 -0.08 4.43
C ARG A 70 -3.12 -0.72 5.02
N PHE A 71 -2.36 -1.44 4.19
CA PHE A 71 -1.12 -2.07 4.62
C PHE A 71 -0.06 -1.04 5.03
N GLU A 72 0.13 -0.02 4.20
CA GLU A 72 1.10 1.04 4.46
C GLU A 72 0.70 1.89 5.68
N GLU A 73 -0.58 2.26 5.79
CA GLU A 73 -1.08 2.99 6.96
C GLU A 73 -0.86 2.20 8.26
N GLY A 74 -1.16 0.89 8.25
CA GLY A 74 -0.96 0.05 9.41
C GLY A 74 0.53 -0.16 9.73
N PHE A 75 1.40 -0.22 8.73
CA PHE A 75 2.85 -0.25 8.94
C PHE A 75 3.38 1.07 9.54
N VAL A 76 2.93 2.23 9.06
CA VAL A 76 3.30 3.53 9.64
C VAL A 76 2.88 3.62 11.11
N ARG A 77 1.68 3.13 11.45
CA ARG A 77 1.22 3.05 12.86
C ARG A 77 2.08 2.10 13.69
N PHE A 78 2.43 0.94 13.13
CA PHE A 78 3.32 -0.03 13.78
C PHE A 78 4.68 0.60 14.12
N LEU A 79 5.26 1.42 13.24
CA LEU A 79 6.52 2.11 13.52
C LEU A 79 6.41 3.20 14.60
N GLN A 80 5.22 3.73 14.87
CA GLN A 80 5.01 4.82 15.85
C GLN A 80 4.77 4.33 17.28
N VAL A 81 4.37 3.06 17.44
CA VAL A 81 3.94 2.52 18.74
C VAL A 81 4.80 1.30 19.07
N ALA A 82 5.64 1.42 20.10
CA ALA A 82 6.60 0.40 20.52
C ALA A 82 5.98 -0.96 20.89
N GLU A 83 4.66 -1.01 21.12
CA GLU A 83 3.87 -2.21 21.46
C GLU A 83 2.62 -2.33 20.58
N ALA A 84 2.70 -1.99 19.28
CA ALA A 84 1.58 -2.16 18.36
C ALA A 84 1.21 -3.65 18.18
N GLU A 85 0.38 -4.16 19.09
CA GLU A 85 -0.30 -5.44 18.92
C GLU A 85 -1.14 -5.42 17.64
N GLY A 86 -1.14 -6.52 16.90
CA GLY A 86 -1.99 -6.70 15.72
C GLY A 86 -1.33 -6.43 14.36
N TYR A 87 -0.04 -6.02 14.30
CA TYR A 87 0.64 -5.91 13.01
C TYR A 87 0.77 -7.27 12.29
N GLU A 88 1.02 -8.37 13.02
CA GLU A 88 1.01 -9.72 12.43
C GLU A 88 -0.36 -10.09 11.84
N ALA A 89 -1.44 -9.75 12.54
CA ALA A 89 -2.80 -9.98 12.05
C ALA A 89 -3.09 -9.12 10.80
N LEU A 90 -2.64 -7.87 10.78
CA LEU A 90 -2.71 -7.01 9.60
C LEU A 90 -1.94 -7.60 8.41
N VAL A 91 -0.71 -8.07 8.63
CA VAL A 91 0.10 -8.73 7.59
C VAL A 91 -0.66 -9.93 7.04
N ALA A 92 -1.12 -10.85 7.91
CA ALA A 92 -1.85 -12.04 7.49
C ALA A 92 -3.12 -11.70 6.69
N SER A 93 -3.91 -10.74 7.19
CA SER A 93 -5.11 -10.23 6.54
C SER A 93 -4.82 -9.61 5.16
N THR A 94 -3.76 -8.80 5.07
CA THR A 94 -3.36 -8.13 3.83
C THR A 94 -2.83 -9.13 2.81
N THR A 95 -2.01 -10.10 3.24
CA THR A 95 -1.52 -11.18 2.38
C THR A 95 -2.68 -11.99 1.81
N ALA A 96 -3.69 -12.32 2.62
CA ALA A 96 -4.90 -13.01 2.15
C ALA A 96 -5.66 -12.18 1.12
N ALA A 97 -5.79 -10.85 1.34
CA ALA A 97 -6.43 -9.95 0.39
C ALA A 97 -5.68 -9.92 -0.96
N PHE A 98 -4.35 -9.77 -0.95
CA PHE A 98 -3.55 -9.78 -2.19
C PHE A 98 -3.62 -11.11 -2.91
N ALA A 99 -3.65 -12.23 -2.19
CA ALA A 99 -3.81 -13.56 -2.78
C ALA A 99 -5.16 -13.68 -3.50
N SER A 100 -6.26 -13.32 -2.82
CA SER A 100 -7.61 -13.34 -3.39
C SER A 100 -7.75 -12.44 -4.61
N ILE A 101 -7.20 -11.22 -4.57
CA ILE A 101 -7.22 -10.30 -5.71
C ILE A 101 -6.41 -10.87 -6.88
N SER A 102 -5.22 -11.41 -6.62
CA SER A 102 -4.37 -12.00 -7.67
C SER A 102 -5.04 -13.22 -8.30
N GLU A 103 -5.70 -14.07 -7.52
CA GLU A 103 -6.49 -15.18 -8.03
C GLU A 103 -7.62 -14.69 -8.94
N ALA A 104 -8.40 -13.70 -8.52
CA ALA A 104 -9.48 -13.14 -9.33
C ALA A 104 -8.98 -12.55 -10.66
N VAL A 105 -7.85 -11.81 -10.64
CA VAL A 105 -7.24 -11.26 -11.86
C VAL A 105 -6.70 -12.38 -12.76
N ASN A 106 -6.13 -13.44 -12.21
CA ASN A 106 -5.68 -14.59 -13.00
C ASN A 106 -6.83 -15.28 -13.73
N VAL A 107 -8.00 -15.43 -13.11
CA VAL A 107 -9.18 -16.00 -13.78
C VAL A 107 -9.65 -15.09 -14.91
N ILE A 108 -9.67 -13.77 -14.71
CA ILE A 108 -10.00 -12.80 -15.77
C ILE A 108 -9.00 -12.88 -16.93
N CYS A 109 -7.71 -12.90 -16.62
CA CYS A 109 -6.63 -13.04 -17.59
C CYS A 109 -6.77 -14.33 -18.41
N ALA A 110 -7.09 -15.45 -17.76
CA ALA A 110 -7.31 -16.73 -18.42
C ALA A 110 -8.51 -16.66 -19.38
N GLU A 111 -9.61 -16.03 -18.98
CA GLU A 111 -10.78 -15.87 -19.84
C GLU A 111 -10.48 -14.97 -21.04
N MET A 112 -9.83 -13.81 -20.84
CA MET A 112 -9.37 -12.95 -21.93
C MET A 112 -8.45 -13.69 -22.89
N SER A 113 -7.55 -14.55 -22.38
CA SER A 113 -6.63 -15.34 -23.20
C SER A 113 -7.32 -16.45 -24.01
N ARG A 114 -8.48 -16.94 -23.55
CA ARG A 114 -9.29 -17.91 -24.29
C ARG A 114 -10.02 -17.25 -25.46
N GLN A 115 -10.38 -15.97 -25.30
CA GLN A 115 -10.89 -15.16 -26.39
C GLN A 115 -9.75 -14.89 -27.38
N GLN A 116 -10.01 -15.03 -28.68
CA GLN A 116 -8.99 -14.83 -29.73
C GLN A 116 -8.87 -13.35 -30.10
N GLY A 117 -7.80 -12.99 -30.83
CA GLY A 117 -7.62 -11.62 -31.34
C GLY A 117 -7.25 -10.63 -30.24
N ALA A 118 -7.88 -9.45 -30.24
CA ALA A 118 -7.56 -8.35 -29.32
C ALA A 118 -7.69 -8.74 -27.84
N ALA A 119 -8.66 -9.60 -27.50
CA ALA A 119 -8.84 -10.08 -26.14
C ALA A 119 -7.62 -10.89 -25.62
N ALA A 120 -6.98 -11.69 -26.48
CA ALA A 120 -5.77 -12.43 -26.12
C ALA A 120 -4.58 -11.49 -25.85
N ALA A 121 -4.48 -10.40 -26.61
CA ALA A 121 -3.45 -9.37 -26.42
C ALA A 121 -3.62 -8.64 -25.07
N LEU A 122 -4.84 -8.22 -24.75
CA LEU A 122 -5.18 -7.68 -23.42
C LEU A 122 -4.87 -8.69 -22.30
N GLY A 123 -5.20 -9.96 -22.51
CA GLY A 123 -4.83 -11.03 -21.57
C GLY A 123 -3.32 -11.11 -21.31
N ALA A 124 -2.48 -10.83 -22.32
CA ALA A 124 -1.03 -10.75 -22.15
C ALA A 124 -0.59 -9.49 -21.38
N GLN A 125 -1.17 -8.32 -21.64
CA GLN A 125 -0.91 -7.11 -20.86
C GLN A 125 -1.31 -7.28 -19.39
N VAL A 126 -2.43 -7.95 -19.11
CA VAL A 126 -2.85 -8.26 -17.73
C VAL A 126 -1.82 -9.15 -17.02
N ARG A 127 -1.11 -10.04 -17.73
CA ARG A 127 0.01 -10.80 -17.13
C ARG A 127 1.18 -9.90 -16.76
N LEU A 128 1.58 -8.99 -17.65
CA LEU A 128 2.63 -8.02 -17.36
C LEU A 128 2.27 -7.16 -16.15
N LEU A 129 1.02 -6.71 -16.06
CA LEU A 129 0.48 -6.01 -14.91
C LEU A 129 0.59 -6.84 -13.62
N GLN A 130 0.24 -8.13 -13.65
CA GLN A 130 0.39 -9.03 -12.48
C GLN A 130 1.84 -9.22 -12.06
N ASP A 131 2.77 -9.28 -13.01
CA ASP A 131 4.20 -9.42 -12.72
C ASP A 131 4.76 -8.13 -12.08
N ALA A 132 4.41 -6.97 -12.60
CA ALA A 132 4.78 -5.68 -12.00
C ALA A 132 4.16 -5.50 -10.60
N GLU A 133 2.91 -5.94 -10.39
CA GLU A 133 2.27 -5.92 -9.07
C GLU A 133 2.95 -6.85 -8.05
N ARG A 134 3.48 -8.00 -8.51
CA ARG A 134 4.27 -8.91 -7.67
C ARG A 134 5.60 -8.28 -7.28
N GLU A 135 6.26 -7.61 -8.22
CA GLU A 135 7.49 -6.86 -7.96
C GLU A 135 7.25 -5.73 -6.95
N LYS A 136 6.19 -4.94 -7.15
CA LYS A 136 5.78 -3.87 -6.23
C LYS A 136 5.59 -4.40 -4.81
N LEU A 137 4.90 -5.53 -4.63
CA LEU A 137 4.69 -6.14 -3.32
C LEU A 137 6.02 -6.57 -2.67
N THR A 138 6.94 -7.12 -3.47
CA THR A 138 8.27 -7.55 -3.03
C THR A 138 9.11 -6.36 -2.57
N LEU A 139 9.17 -5.30 -3.38
CA LEU A 139 9.87 -4.05 -3.05
C LEU A 139 9.27 -3.39 -1.81
N THR A 140 7.94 -3.39 -1.68
CA THR A 140 7.24 -2.88 -0.50
C THR A 140 7.68 -3.61 0.76
N ALA A 141 7.71 -4.95 0.75
CA ALA A 141 8.15 -5.74 1.90
C ALA A 141 9.61 -5.46 2.28
N GLN A 142 10.51 -5.39 1.29
CA GLN A 142 11.92 -5.03 1.51
C GLN A 142 12.05 -3.64 2.13
N LEU A 143 11.34 -2.65 1.58
CA LEU A 143 11.36 -1.28 2.09
C LEU A 143 10.83 -1.19 3.53
N GLN A 144 9.79 -1.96 3.87
CA GLN A 144 9.28 -2.02 5.24
C GLN A 144 10.30 -2.61 6.22
N ILE A 145 11.04 -3.66 5.84
CA ILE A 145 12.13 -4.21 6.67
C ILE A 145 13.21 -3.14 6.93
N VAL A 146 13.63 -2.42 5.89
CA VAL A 146 14.66 -1.38 6.01
C VAL A 146 14.16 -0.20 6.86
N ARG A 147 12.91 0.25 6.64
CA ARG A 147 12.28 1.32 7.43
C ARG A 147 12.14 0.95 8.90
N HIS A 148 11.79 -0.28 9.21
CA HIS A 148 11.78 -0.78 10.59
C HIS A 148 13.18 -0.74 11.21
N GLY A 149 14.21 -1.20 10.48
CA GLY A 149 15.60 -1.08 10.91
C GLY A 149 16.01 0.37 11.20
N ARG A 150 15.61 1.31 10.35
CA ARG A 150 15.86 2.75 10.55
C ARG A 150 15.13 3.32 11.77
N ALA A 151 13.91 2.87 12.06
CA ALA A 151 13.19 3.27 13.26
C ALA A 151 13.93 2.81 14.53
N VAL A 152 14.43 1.57 14.53
CA VAL A 152 15.26 1.04 15.63
C VAL A 152 16.57 1.84 15.78
N ASP A 153 17.25 2.16 14.68
CA ASP A 153 18.47 2.98 14.72
C ASP A 153 18.19 4.38 15.28
N ALA A 154 17.06 4.99 14.93
CA ALA A 154 16.64 6.29 15.44
C ALA A 154 16.38 6.25 16.96
N HIS A 155 15.72 5.21 17.46
CA HIS A 155 15.54 5.01 18.90
C HIS A 155 16.86 4.84 19.65
N ARG A 156 17.83 4.11 19.08
CA ARG A 156 19.17 3.97 19.66
C ARG A 156 19.93 5.29 19.67
N ALA A 157 19.85 6.05 18.59
CA ALA A 157 20.46 7.39 18.50
C ALA A 157 19.91 8.33 19.58
N GLN A 158 18.58 8.33 19.75
CA GLN A 158 17.92 9.10 20.79
C GLN A 158 18.36 8.68 22.20
N ALA A 159 18.41 7.37 22.48
CA ALA A 159 18.88 6.87 23.78
C ALA A 159 20.35 7.23 24.07
N ALA A 160 21.21 7.21 23.06
CA ALA A 160 22.61 7.62 23.20
C ALA A 160 22.73 9.13 23.51
N ASP A 161 21.96 9.97 22.81
CA ASP A 161 21.89 11.42 23.03
C ASP A 161 21.37 11.76 24.44
N GLU A 162 20.29 11.11 24.89
CA GLU A 162 19.74 11.25 26.24
C GLU A 162 20.75 10.82 27.33
N ALA A 163 21.58 9.82 27.05
CA ALA A 163 22.66 9.36 27.93
C ALA A 163 23.93 10.23 27.86
N GLY A 164 24.00 11.21 26.95
CA GLY A 164 25.21 12.02 26.71
C GLY A 164 26.37 11.20 26.13
N THR A 165 26.07 10.14 25.41
CA THR A 165 27.04 9.22 24.79
C THR A 165 26.95 9.27 23.27
N GLU A 166 28.04 8.92 22.60
CA GLU A 166 28.01 8.75 21.15
C GLU A 166 27.65 7.33 20.75
N LEU A 167 26.85 7.20 19.68
CA LEU A 167 26.67 5.92 19.00
C LEU A 167 28.01 5.39 18.48
N PRO A 168 28.32 4.09 18.65
CA PRO A 168 29.51 3.48 18.06
C PRO A 168 29.59 3.68 16.54
N ASP A 169 30.79 3.87 15.99
CA ASP A 169 31.02 4.04 14.54
C ASP A 169 30.35 2.97 13.68
N ARG A 170 30.37 1.72 14.16
CA ARG A 170 29.74 0.59 13.47
C ARG A 170 28.23 0.80 13.31
N GLU A 171 27.56 1.31 14.32
CA GLU A 171 26.12 1.55 14.30
C GLU A 171 25.77 2.73 13.39
N ARG A 172 26.56 3.81 13.43
CA ARG A 172 26.44 4.95 12.51
C ARG A 172 26.57 4.51 11.05
N ARG A 173 27.56 3.68 10.72
CA ARG A 173 27.73 3.12 9.37
C ARG A 173 26.57 2.24 8.95
N THR A 174 26.05 1.41 9.86
CA THR A 174 24.89 0.55 9.57
C THR A 174 23.64 1.37 9.27
N ALA A 175 23.39 2.43 10.05
CA ALA A 175 22.27 3.34 9.81
C ALA A 175 22.39 4.08 8.46
N ALA A 176 23.61 4.49 8.08
CA ALA A 176 23.87 5.12 6.78
C ALA A 176 23.57 4.17 5.61
N LEU A 177 24.03 2.91 5.68
CA LEU A 177 23.74 1.90 4.65
C LEU A 177 22.23 1.65 4.50
N ARG A 178 21.48 1.58 5.60
CA ARG A 178 20.01 1.44 5.55
C ARG A 178 19.33 2.67 4.96
N ALA A 179 19.89 3.87 5.13
CA ALA A 179 19.34 5.08 4.53
C ALA A 179 19.52 5.09 3.00
N GLU A 180 20.69 4.65 2.52
CA GLU A 180 20.98 4.45 1.09
C GLU A 180 20.07 3.38 0.48
N GLU A 181 20.00 2.20 1.11
CA GLU A 181 19.13 1.10 0.68
C GLU A 181 17.65 1.52 0.63
N ALA A 182 17.17 2.28 1.62
CA ALA A 182 15.80 2.80 1.61
C ALA A 182 15.55 3.76 0.44
N SER A 183 16.55 4.56 0.03
CA SER A 183 16.45 5.46 -1.12
C SER A 183 16.32 4.65 -2.41
N GLU A 184 17.22 3.68 -2.62
CA GLU A 184 17.21 2.82 -3.81
C GLU A 184 15.90 2.04 -3.95
N LEU A 185 15.41 1.45 -2.85
CA LEU A 185 14.14 0.72 -2.85
C LEU A 185 12.94 1.65 -3.12
N THR A 186 12.99 2.89 -2.64
CA THR A 186 11.93 3.88 -2.91
C THR A 186 11.90 4.26 -4.39
N GLU A 187 13.07 4.47 -5.00
CA GLU A 187 13.19 4.78 -6.44
C GLU A 187 12.70 3.62 -7.30
N LYS A 188 13.13 2.39 -7.00
CA LYS A 188 12.66 1.19 -7.71
C LYS A 188 11.15 1.03 -7.57
N LEU A 189 10.61 1.19 -6.36
CA LEU A 189 9.18 1.09 -6.11
C LEU A 189 8.40 2.15 -6.90
N ALA A 190 8.90 3.38 -6.99
CA ALA A 190 8.29 4.44 -7.79
C ALA A 190 8.26 4.08 -9.29
N ALA A 191 9.38 3.58 -9.83
CA ALA A 191 9.46 3.13 -11.22
C ALA A 191 8.50 1.96 -11.52
N THR A 192 8.39 0.99 -10.63
CA THR A 192 7.42 -0.11 -10.78
C THR A 192 5.98 0.41 -10.75
N VAL A 193 5.66 1.39 -9.89
CA VAL A 193 4.32 2.00 -9.84
C VAL A 193 4.01 2.77 -11.12
N GLU A 194 4.99 3.49 -11.69
CA GLU A 194 4.86 4.16 -12.99
C GLU A 194 4.54 3.15 -14.08
N SER A 195 5.31 2.06 -14.20
CA SER A 195 5.06 0.99 -15.16
C SER A 195 3.68 0.33 -15.00
N ILE A 196 3.20 0.14 -13.77
CA ILE A 196 1.84 -0.34 -13.50
C ILE A 196 0.79 0.63 -14.04
N ASN A 197 0.97 1.92 -13.81
CA ASN A 197 0.03 2.95 -14.26
C ASN A 197 0.00 3.05 -15.79
N ASP A 198 1.16 3.04 -16.43
CA ASP A 198 1.27 3.04 -17.90
C ASP A 198 0.55 1.83 -18.50
N THR A 199 0.79 0.63 -17.95
CA THR A 199 0.11 -0.60 -18.40
C THR A 199 -1.41 -0.51 -18.20
N LEU A 200 -1.87 0.09 -17.11
CA LEU A 200 -3.30 0.29 -16.86
C LEU A 200 -3.93 1.30 -17.82
N ASP A 201 -3.21 2.35 -18.20
CA ASP A 201 -3.67 3.35 -19.15
C ASP A 201 -3.73 2.80 -20.57
N GLU A 202 -2.76 1.97 -20.97
CA GLU A 202 -2.81 1.19 -22.22
C GLU A 202 -4.06 0.28 -22.25
N ILE A 203 -4.26 -0.53 -21.20
CA ILE A 203 -5.44 -1.42 -21.08
C ILE A 203 -6.75 -0.62 -21.15
N ARG A 204 -6.84 0.53 -20.48
CA ARG A 204 -8.04 1.38 -20.51
C ARG A 204 -8.33 1.92 -21.91
N SER A 205 -7.28 2.32 -22.62
CA SER A 205 -7.39 2.85 -23.98
C SER A 205 -7.88 1.76 -24.94
N GLU A 206 -7.27 0.57 -24.90
CA GLU A 206 -7.68 -0.58 -25.73
C GLU A 206 -9.11 -1.03 -25.42
N LEU A 207 -9.51 -1.05 -24.15
CA LEU A 207 -10.88 -1.37 -23.76
C LEU A 207 -11.90 -0.34 -24.27
N ALA A 208 -11.52 0.94 -24.34
CA ALA A 208 -12.37 1.99 -24.88
C ALA A 208 -12.55 1.84 -26.40
N ASP A 209 -11.45 1.64 -27.14
CA ASP A 209 -11.47 1.43 -28.59
C ASP A 209 -12.36 0.23 -28.96
N LEU A 210 -12.20 -0.89 -28.26
CA LEU A 210 -12.99 -2.10 -28.51
C LEU A 210 -14.48 -1.92 -28.17
N ALA A 211 -14.80 -1.11 -27.15
CA ALA A 211 -16.18 -0.80 -26.80
C ALA A 211 -16.87 0.08 -27.86
N GLU A 212 -16.12 0.95 -28.54
CA GLU A 212 -16.64 1.76 -29.66
C GLU A 212 -16.88 0.90 -30.91
N GLU A 213 -15.99 -0.04 -31.22
CA GLU A 213 -16.14 -0.99 -32.33
C GLU A 213 -17.39 -1.89 -32.17
N GLU A 214 -17.66 -2.39 -30.96
CA GLU A 214 -18.85 -3.18 -30.65
C GLU A 214 -20.16 -2.38 -30.86
N GLN A 215 -20.15 -1.08 -30.57
CA GLN A 215 -21.33 -0.21 -30.73
C GLN A 215 -21.55 0.19 -32.20
N GLY A 216 -20.49 0.52 -32.94
CA GLY A 216 -20.57 0.89 -34.36
C GLY A 216 -20.98 -0.26 -35.28
N GLY A 217 -20.66 -1.50 -34.91
CA GLY A 217 -21.08 -2.70 -35.66
C GLY A 217 -22.57 -3.02 -35.57
N SER A 218 -23.30 -2.44 -34.61
CA SER A 218 -24.74 -2.69 -34.42
C SER A 218 -25.64 -1.81 -35.31
N GLU A 219 -25.15 -0.69 -35.86
CA GLU A 219 -25.98 0.22 -36.69
C GLU A 219 -26.02 -0.15 -38.19
N THR A 220 -25.31 -1.21 -38.60
CA THR A 220 -25.20 -1.64 -40.02
C THR A 220 -25.89 -2.98 -40.35
N ARG A 221 -26.78 -3.49 -39.50
CA ARG A 221 -27.56 -4.71 -39.76
C ARG A 221 -29.06 -4.48 -39.87
#